data_AF-A0A2V9MSW4-F1
#
_entry.id   AF-A0A2V9MSW4-F1
#
_cell.length_a   1.000
_cell.length_b   1.000
_cell.length_c   1.000
_cell.angle_alpha   90.00
_cell.angle_beta   90.00
_cell.angle_gamma   90.00
#
_symmetry.space_group_name_H-M   'P 1'
#
loop_
_entity.id
_entity.type
_entity.pdbx_description
1 polymer ?
#
loop_
_entity_poly.entity_id
_entity_poly.type
_entity_poly.pdbx_seq_one_letter_code
_entity_poly.pdbx_strand_id
1 'polypeptide(L)' 'MKVMVIVKANKDSEAGVLPSTELLTKMGKYNEQLVQAGVMLAAEGLQSSAKGKRVK' A
#
# COMPACT_ATOMS: atom_id res chain seq x y z
N MET A 1 2.34 20.18 -6.95
CA MET A 1 1.00 19.66 -6.59
C MET A 1 1.17 18.28 -5.97
N LYS A 2 0.52 17.99 -4.83
CA LYS A 2 0.61 16.67 -4.17
C LYS A 2 -0.72 15.96 -4.31
N VAL A 3 -0.68 14.63 -4.45
CA VAL A 3 -1.87 13.78 -4.52
C VAL A 3 -1.74 12.65 -3.51
N MET A 4 -2.87 12.16 -3.02
CA MET A 4 -2.94 10.98 -2.17
C MET A 4 -3.66 9.89 -2.94
N VAL A 5 -3.02 8.73 -3.10
CA VAL A 5 -3.59 7.56 -3.74
C VAL A 5 -3.93 6.54 -2.66
N ILE A 6 -5.21 6.17 -2.57
CA ILE A 6 -5.68 5.17 -1.60
C ILE A 6 -6.17 3.95 -2.37
N VAL A 7 -5.54 2.81 -2.12
CA VAL A 7 -6.04 1.51 -2.55
C VAL A 7 -7.09 1.05 -1.53
N LYS A 8 -8.32 0.83 -2.00
CA LYS A 8 -9.40 0.36 -1.11
C LYS A 8 -9.17 -1.10 -0.74
N ALA A 9 -9.44 -1.42 0.51
CA ALA A 9 -9.41 -2.80 0.98
C ALA A 9 -10.45 -3.65 0.25
N ASN A 10 -10.06 -4.90 -0.01
CA ASN A 10 -10.90 -5.97 -0.52
C ASN A 10 -10.91 -7.16 0.46
N LYS A 11 -11.70 -8.20 0.17
CA LYS A 11 -11.84 -9.39 1.04
C LYS A 11 -10.49 -10.04 1.37
N ASP A 12 -9.60 -10.13 0.38
CA ASP A 12 -8.30 -10.79 0.53
C ASP A 12 -7.36 -9.98 1.43
N SER A 13 -7.30 -8.65 1.24
CA SER A 13 -6.49 -7.75 2.06
C SER A 13 -6.98 -7.67 3.51
N GLU A 14 -8.30 -7.74 3.74
CA GLU A 14 -8.87 -7.79 5.09
C GLU A 14 -8.59 -9.14 5.78
N ALA A 15 -8.49 -10.21 5.00
CA ALA A 15 -8.07 -11.54 5.48
C ALA A 15 -6.55 -11.67 5.69
N GLY A 16 -5.76 -10.63 5.36
CA GLY A 16 -4.31 -10.65 5.49
C GLY A 16 -3.60 -11.51 4.44
N VAL A 17 -4.27 -11.81 3.33
CA VAL A 17 -3.66 -12.53 2.20
C VAL A 17 -2.60 -11.63 1.57
N LEU A 18 -1.38 -12.13 1.52
CA LEU A 18 -0.27 -11.43 0.90
C LEU A 18 -0.32 -11.60 -0.63
N PRO A 19 0.08 -10.57 -1.40
CA PRO A 19 0.27 -10.73 -2.83
C PRO A 19 1.37 -11.74 -3.15
N SER A 20 1.39 -12.24 -4.38
CA SER A 20 2.48 -13.10 -4.84
C SER A 20 3.82 -12.37 -4.79
N THR A 21 4.91 -13.13 -4.56
CA THR A 21 6.28 -12.59 -4.52
C THR A 21 6.67 -11.86 -5.80
N GLU A 22 6.19 -12.34 -6.95
CA GLU A 22 6.43 -11.68 -8.24
C GLU A 22 5.79 -10.28 -8.28
N LEU A 23 4.56 -10.14 -7.79
CA LEU A 23 3.87 -8.86 -7.76
C LEU A 23 4.56 -7.90 -6.77
N LEU A 24 4.96 -8.39 -5.60
CA LEU A 24 5.74 -7.62 -4.62
C LEU A 24 7.06 -7.10 -5.23
N THR A 25 7.75 -7.93 -5.99
CA THR A 25 9.00 -7.55 -6.67
C THR A 25 8.78 -6.47 -7.72
N LYS A 26 7.74 -6.61 -8.55
CA LYS A 26 7.37 -5.59 -9.55
C LYS A 26 6.98 -4.26 -8.89
N MET A 27 6.21 -4.33 -7.80
CA MET A 27 5.80 -3.17 -7.03
C MET A 27 7.00 -2.46 -6.39
N GLY A 28 7.94 -3.21 -5.81
CA GLY A 28 9.18 -2.66 -5.25
C GLY A 28 9.98 -1.86 -6.27
N LYS A 29 10.24 -2.45 -7.46
CA LYS A 29 10.95 -1.76 -8.55
C LYS A 29 10.26 -0.48 -9.01
N TYR A 30 8.92 -0.51 -9.13
CA TYR A 30 8.16 0.67 -9.53
C TYR A 30 8.22 1.77 -8.45
N ASN A 31 8.09 1.41 -7.18
CA ASN A 31 8.19 2.34 -6.07
C ASN A 31 9.59 2.96 -5.98
N GLU A 32 10.66 2.18 -6.18
CA GLU A 32 12.04 2.68 -6.24
C GLU A 32 12.22 3.73 -7.34
N GLN A 33 11.66 3.51 -8.53
CA GLN A 33 11.69 4.50 -9.62
C GLN A 33 10.97 5.79 -9.23
N LEU A 34 9.83 5.70 -8.56
CA LEU A 34 9.07 6.87 -8.09
C LEU A 34 9.81 7.63 -6.99
N VAL A 35 10.54 6.94 -6.11
CA VAL A 35 11.40 7.55 -5.09
C VAL A 35 12.57 8.27 -5.76
N GLN A 36 13.28 7.61 -6.69
CA GLN A 36 14.39 8.21 -7.43
C GLN A 36 13.97 9.46 -8.22
N ALA A 37 12.75 9.45 -8.79
CA ALA A 37 12.18 10.59 -9.48
C ALA A 37 11.69 11.71 -8.52
N GLY A 38 11.76 11.51 -7.21
CA GLY A 38 11.28 12.47 -6.20
C GLY A 38 9.75 12.62 -6.14
N VAL A 39 9.01 11.66 -6.71
CA VAL A 39 7.53 11.68 -6.77
C VAL A 39 6.90 11.01 -5.55
N MET A 40 7.49 9.91 -5.06
CA MET A 40 6.97 9.17 -3.92
C MET A 40 7.45 9.79 -2.60
N LEU A 41 6.52 10.44 -1.88
CA LEU A 41 6.79 11.09 -0.59
C LEU A 41 6.61 10.13 0.59
N ALA A 42 5.62 9.23 0.52
CA ALA A 42 5.35 8.22 1.51
C ALA A 42 4.60 7.06 0.84
N ALA A 43 4.89 5.84 1.27
CA ALA A 43 4.18 4.64 0.87
C ALA A 43 4.13 3.68 2.05
N GLU A 44 2.94 3.50 2.63
CA GLU A 44 2.75 2.70 3.83
C GLU A 44 1.62 1.71 3.60
N GLY A 45 1.78 0.52 4.18
CA GLY A 45 0.72 -0.48 4.25
C GLY A 45 -0.15 -0.26 5.48
N LEU A 46 -1.47 -0.43 5.33
CA LEU A 46 -2.38 -0.46 6.47
C LEU A 46 -2.64 -1.91 6.89
N GLN A 47 -2.85 -2.12 8.19
CA GLN A 47 -3.32 -3.40 8.71
C GLN A 47 -4.83 -3.57 8.43
N SER A 48 -5.32 -4.82 8.50
CA SER A 48 -6.74 -5.10 8.35
C SER A 48 -7.59 -4.29 9.34
N SER A 49 -8.78 -3.90 8.90
CA SER A 49 -9.69 -3.05 9.68
C SER A 49 -10.11 -3.68 11.01
N ALA A 50 -10.07 -5.02 11.11
CA ALA A 50 -10.31 -5.77 12.35
C ALA A 50 -9.31 -5.44 13.48
N LYS A 51 -8.09 -4.99 13.14
CA LYS A 51 -7.09 -4.51 14.12
C LYS A 51 -7.22 -3.01 14.41
N GLY A 52 -8.10 -2.31 13.69
CA GLY A 52 -8.35 -0.89 13.88
C GLY A 52 -9.39 -0.62 14.97
N LYS A 53 -9.35 0.60 15.53
CA LYS A 53 -10.39 1.11 16.42
C LYS A 53 -10.94 2.43 15.87
N ARG A 54 -12.27 2.55 15.79
CA ARG A 54 -12.93 3.82 15.50
C ARG A 54 -13.15 4.58 16.81
N VAL A 55 -12.56 5.76 16.92
CA VAL A 55 -12.82 6.71 18.00
C VAL A 55 -13.92 7.66 17.54
N LYS A 56 -14.89 7.95 18.40
CA LYS A 56 -16.00 8.88 18.17
C LYS A 56 -15.98 9.95 19.23
#